data_AF-A0A843HNB8-F1
#
_entry.id   AF-A0A843HNB8-F1
#
_cell.length_a   1.000
_cell.length_b   1.000
_cell.length_c   1.000
_cell.angle_alpha   90.00
_cell.angle_beta   90.00
_cell.angle_gamma   90.00
#
_symmetry.space_group_name_H-M   'P 1'
#
loop_
_entity.id
_entity.type
_entity.pdbx_description
1 polymer ?
#
loop_
_entity_poly.entity_id
_entity_poly.type
_entity_poly.pdbx_seq_one_letter_code
_entity_poly.pdbx_strand_id
1 'polypeptide(L)' 'MSKIKIYCPECATEIYTYDGTSTTDVVVKCRRCNRYIKYKPLGGATITVRNPEIKTASGARFW' A
#
# COMPACT_ATOMS: atom_id res chain seq x y z
N MET A 1 -18.38 4.23 15.11
CA MET A 1 -17.09 3.74 14.55
C MET A 1 -16.50 4.83 13.69
N SER A 2 -15.33 5.36 14.06
CA SER A 2 -14.67 6.44 13.33
C SER A 2 -13.91 5.84 12.15
N LYS A 3 -14.38 6.12 10.93
CA LYS A 3 -13.71 5.69 9.70
C LYS A 3 -12.47 6.55 9.47
N ILE A 4 -11.29 5.94 9.49
CA ILE A 4 -10.03 6.63 9.20
C ILE A 4 -9.74 6.45 7.72
N LYS A 5 -9.76 7.56 6.98
CA LYS A 5 -9.35 7.57 5.58
C LYS A 5 -7.84 7.66 5.48
N ILE A 6 -7.23 6.74 4.74
CA ILE A 6 -5.80 6.72 4.49
C ILE A 6 -5.55 7.28 3.09
N TYR A 7 -4.73 8.33 3.06
CA TYR A 7 -4.38 9.04 1.84
C TYR A 7 -2.98 8.66 1.37
N CYS A 8 -2.75 8.80 0.07
CA CYS A 8 -1.41 8.69 -0.50
C CYS A 8 -0.56 9.90 -0.09
N PRO A 9 0.66 9.71 0.47
CA PRO A 9 1.53 10.84 0.79
C PRO A 9 1.97 11.62 -0.46
N GLU A 10 1.89 11.03 -1.65
CA GLU A 10 2.40 11.66 -2.88
C GLU A 10 1.32 12.25 -3.77
N CYS A 11 0.17 11.57 -3.91
CA CYS A 11 -0.92 12.05 -4.76
C CYS A 11 -2.14 12.53 -4.00
N ALA A 12 -2.10 12.53 -2.65
CA ALA A 12 -3.20 12.90 -1.75
C ALA A 12 -4.53 12.21 -2.04
N THR A 13 -4.54 11.17 -2.87
CA THR A 13 -5.74 10.43 -3.26
C THR A 13 -6.09 9.46 -2.14
N GLU A 14 -7.39 9.30 -1.86
CA GLU A 14 -7.89 8.29 -0.92
C GLU A 14 -7.55 6.90 -1.46
N ILE A 15 -6.81 6.13 -0.68
CA ILE A 15 -6.36 4.79 -1.07
C ILE A 15 -7.17 3.72 -0.37
N TYR A 16 -7.52 3.94 0.90
CA TYR A 16 -8.16 2.95 1.73
C TYR A 16 -8.93 3.61 2.87
N THR A 17 -10.04 3.00 3.28
CA THR A 17 -10.79 3.40 4.48
C THR A 17 -10.62 2.31 5.52
N TYR A 18 -10.15 2.69 6.70
CA TYR A 18 -9.92 1.79 7.82
C TYR A 18 -11.03 2.00 8.87
N ASP A 19 -11.79 0.94 9.16
CA ASP A 19 -12.94 0.99 10.06
C ASP A 19 -12.59 0.96 11.56
N GLY A 20 -11.29 0.87 11.91
CA GLY A 20 -10.83 0.92 13.30
C GLY A 20 -10.60 -0.44 13.97
N THR A 21 -11.03 -1.54 13.35
CA THR A 21 -11.15 -2.85 14.01
C THR A 21 -9.94 -3.77 13.86
N SER A 22 -9.06 -3.54 12.88
CA SER A 22 -8.03 -4.49 12.49
C SER A 22 -6.63 -4.05 12.92
N THR A 23 -6.10 -4.66 13.98
CA THR A 23 -4.72 -4.43 14.47
C THR A 23 -3.63 -4.83 13.47
N THR A 24 -4.01 -5.46 12.35
CA THR A 24 -3.12 -5.97 11.31
C THR A 24 -2.53 -4.86 10.44
N ASP A 25 -1.28 -5.05 10.02
CA ASP A 25 -0.65 -4.26 8.97
C ASP A 25 -1.48 -4.30 7.67
N VAL A 26 -1.88 -3.13 7.17
CA VAL A 26 -2.62 -3.02 5.90
C VAL A 26 -1.65 -2.59 4.81
N VAL A 27 -1.45 -3.43 3.80
CA VAL A 27 -0.65 -3.10 2.62
C VAL A 27 -1.59 -2.79 1.47
N VAL A 28 -1.60 -1.54 1.00
CA VAL A 28 -2.42 -1.13 -0.14
C VAL A 28 -1.57 -0.51 -1.23
N LYS A 29 -1.92 -0.84 -2.46
CA LYS A 29 -1.33 -0.26 -3.66
C LYS A 29 -2.09 1.00 -4.06
N CYS A 30 -1.39 2.13 -4.15
CA CYS A 30 -1.95 3.33 -4.77
C CYS A 30 -2.08 3.10 -6.28
N ARG A 31 -3.29 3.19 -6.85
CA ARG A 31 -3.52 3.02 -8.30
C ARG A 31 -2.85 4.10 -9.14
N ARG A 32 -2.72 5.32 -8.62
CA ARG A 32 -2.16 6.47 -9.34
C ARG A 32 -0.64 6.47 -9.34
N CYS A 33 -0.02 6.25 -8.17
CA CYS A 33 1.44 6.24 -8.03
C CYS A 33 2.05 4.86 -8.34
N ASN A 34 1.25 3.80 -8.43
CA ASN A 34 1.68 2.40 -8.60
C ASN A 34 2.67 1.93 -7.51
N ARG A 35 2.60 2.52 -6.31
CA ARG A 35 3.45 2.22 -5.14
C ARG A 35 2.67 1.53 -4.05
N TYR A 36 3.36 0.73 -3.24
CA TYR A 36 2.76 0.03 -2.10
C TYR A 36 2.94 0.87 -0.84
N ILE A 37 1.88 1.01 -0.06
CA ILE A 37 1.89 1.77 1.18
C ILE A 37 1.47 0.81 2.27
N LYS A 38 2.34 0.65 3.26
CA LYS A 38 2.10 -0.16 4.45
C LYS A 38 1.64 0.77 5.56
N TYR A 39 0.42 0.57 6.03
CA TYR A 39 -0.18 1.30 7.13
C TYR A 39 -0.12 0.48 8.42
N LYS A 40 0.46 1.07 9.49
CA LYS A 40 0.51 0.48 10.84
C LYS A 40 -0.51 1.16 11.76
N PRO A 41 -1.66 0.52 12.05
CA PRO A 41 -2.73 1.15 12.84
C PRO A 41 -2.32 1.44 14.29
N LEU A 42 -1.43 0.64 14.89
CA LEU A 42 -0.98 0.80 16.28
C LEU A 42 0.03 1.95 16.52
N GLY A 43 0.68 2.46 15.47
CA GLY A 43 1.79 3.42 15.62
C GLY A 43 1.65 4.70 14.78
N GLY A 44 0.56 4.84 14.02
CA GLY A 44 0.33 5.99 13.12
C GLY A 44 1.33 6.13 11.97
N ALA A 45 2.33 5.26 11.89
CA ALA A 45 3.38 5.34 10.89
C ALA A 45 2.91 4.77 9.55
N THR A 46 2.97 5.60 8.51
CA THR A 46 2.82 5.19 7.11
C THR A 46 4.20 4.91 6.53
N ILE A 47 4.44 3.66 6.12
CA ILE A 47 5.69 3.27 5.48
C ILE A 47 5.40 3.10 3.99
N THR A 48 5.99 3.96 3.16
CA THR A 48 5.93 3.79 1.70
C THR A 48 6.94 2.73 1.30
N VAL A 49 6.47 1.60 0.80
CA VAL A 49 7.31 0.51 0.30
C VAL A 49 7.39 0.66 -1.22
N ARG A 50 8.61 0.81 -1.75
CA ARG A 50 8.81 0.80 -3.20
C ARG A 50 8.37 -0.57 -3.74
N ASN A 51 7.77 -0.57 -4.93
CA ASN A 51 7.43 -1.83 -5.61
C ASN A 51 8.69 -2.71 -5.64
N PRO A 52 8.62 -3.99 -5.22
CA PRO A 52 9.78 -4.88 -5.29
C PRO A 52 10.29 -4.91 -6.73
N GLU A 53 11.58 -4.63 -6.90
CA GLU A 53 12.23 -4.72 -8.20
C GLU A 53 12.20 -6.19 -8.63
N ILE A 54 11.57 -6.47 -9.76
CA ILE A 54 11.58 -7.81 -10.36
C ILE A 54 13.00 -8.04 -10.86
N LYS A 55 13.83 -8.73 -10.06
CA LYS A 55 15.24 -8.99 -10.39
C LYS A 55 15.44 -10.07 -11.46
N THR A 56 14.42 -10.89 -11.71
CA THR A 56 14.50 -11.99 -12.68
C THR A 56 13.35 -11.87 -13.68
N ALA A 57 13.68 -11.59 -14.93
CA ALA A 57 12.78 -11.87 -16.04
C ALA A 57 12.85 -13.38 -16.31
N SER A 58 11.80 -14.13 -15.99
CA SER A 58 11.68 -15.52 -16.42
C SER A 58 11.50 -15.52 -17.94
N GLY A 59 12.60 -15.50 -18.68
CA GLY A 59 12.66 -15.58 -20.14
C GLY A 59 12.27 -16.95 -20.68
N ALA A 60 11.18 -17.53 -20.19
CA ALA A 60 10.59 -18.73 -20.78
C ALA A 60 9.85 -18.32 -22.06
N ARG A 61 10.59 -18.23 -23.17
CA ARG A 61 10.01 -18.25 -24.51
C ARG A 61 9.79 -19.71 -24.87
N PHE A 62 8.55 -20.16 -24.83
CA PHE A 62 8.17 -21.39 -25.50
C PHE A 62 8.13 -21.08 -27.01
N TRP A 63 9.01 -21.72 -27.77
CA TRP A 63 8.92 -21.81 -29.23
C TRP A 63 7.93 -22.89 -29.63
#